data_AF-A0A518BZC5-F1
#
_entry.id   AF-A0A518BZC5-F1
#
_cell.length_a   1.000
_cell.length_b   1.000
_cell.length_c   1.000
_cell.angle_alpha   90.00
_cell.angle_beta   90.00
_cell.angle_gamma   90.00
#
_symmetry.space_group_name_H-M   'P 1'
#
loop_
_entity.id
_entity.type
_entity.pdbx_description
1 polymer ?
#
loop_
_entity_poly.entity_id
_entity_poly.type
_entity_poly.pdbx_seq_one_letter_code
_entity_poly.pdbx_strand_id
1 'polypeptide(L)'
;MTPSSSQPAATSLPLEGAGPVWDNEHELVLEKKGQRHVFRCGPGEESALLNQLALMVDDPKNNLDWFDAAVLSHHMGLRMRRRLEDKRKP
;
A
#
# COMPACT_ATOMS: atom_id res chain seq x y z
N MET A 1 -19.80 -25.93 -13.72
CA MET A 1 -19.71 -24.96 -12.61
C MET A 1 -18.27 -24.52 -12.49
N THR A 2 -17.92 -23.37 -13.07
CA THR A 2 -16.58 -22.77 -12.96
C THR A 2 -16.70 -21.57 -12.01
N PRO A 3 -15.80 -21.40 -11.03
CA PRO A 3 -15.81 -20.19 -10.23
C PRO A 3 -15.37 -19.01 -11.11
N SER A 4 -16.23 -18.00 -11.19
CA SER A 4 -15.97 -16.73 -11.87
C SER A 4 -14.79 -16.06 -11.18
N SER A 5 -13.63 -16.09 -11.83
CA SER A 5 -12.48 -15.27 -11.44
C SER A 5 -12.84 -13.82 -11.77
N SER A 6 -13.46 -13.15 -10.80
CA SER A 6 -13.74 -11.72 -10.85
C SER A 6 -12.42 -10.98 -10.67
N GLN A 7 -11.63 -10.85 -11.75
CA GLN A 7 -10.62 -9.82 -11.82
C GLN A 7 -11.35 -8.47 -11.92
N PRO A 8 -11.20 -7.57 -10.94
CA PRO A 8 -11.77 -6.24 -11.06
C PRO A 8 -11.02 -5.48 -12.15
N ALA A 9 -11.79 -4.96 -13.10
CA ALA A 9 -11.34 -4.11 -14.19
C ALA A 9 -10.45 -2.99 -13.63
N ALA A 10 -9.22 -2.92 -14.13
CA ALA A 10 -8.32 -1.78 -13.95
C ALA A 10 -8.89 -0.58 -14.72
N THR A 11 -9.98 -0.01 -14.20
CA THR A 11 -10.55 1.23 -14.70
C THR A 11 -9.56 2.34 -14.38
N SER A 12 -8.97 2.91 -15.43
CA SER A 12 -8.19 4.14 -15.36
C SER A 12 -9.08 5.26 -14.81
N LEU A 13 -8.99 5.51 -13.50
CA LEU A 13 -9.66 6.62 -12.83
C LEU A 13 -8.64 7.68 -12.40
N PRO A 14 -9.02 8.96 -12.38
CA PRO A 14 -8.11 10.06 -12.10
C PRO A 14 -7.56 9.98 -10.68
N LEU A 15 -6.25 10.22 -10.51
CA LEU A 15 -5.59 10.41 -9.22
C LEU A 15 -6.07 11.72 -8.55
N GLU A 16 -7.32 11.77 -8.14
CA GLU A 16 -7.85 12.89 -7.37
C GLU A 16 -7.97 12.46 -5.91
N GLY A 17 -6.95 12.81 -5.12
CA GLY A 17 -7.02 12.82 -3.66
C GLY A 17 -6.10 11.81 -2.97
N ALA A 18 -4.94 12.31 -2.52
CA ALA A 18 -4.07 11.71 -1.51
C ALA A 18 -3.57 10.28 -1.80
N GLY A 19 -2.63 10.15 -2.74
CA GLY A 19 -1.76 8.97 -2.78
C GLY A 19 -1.04 8.79 -1.43
N PRO A 20 -0.62 7.56 -1.08
CA PRO A 20 -0.03 7.30 0.22
C PRO A 20 1.27 8.09 0.42
N VAL A 21 1.37 8.80 1.54
CA VAL A 21 2.50 9.66 1.88
C VAL A 21 3.28 9.01 3.02
N TRP A 22 4.61 9.07 2.93
CA TRP A 22 5.47 8.69 4.05
C TRP A 22 5.50 9.83 5.07
N ASP A 23 4.98 9.58 6.27
CA ASP A 23 5.02 10.55 7.39
C ASP A 23 6.43 10.53 8.01
N ASN A 24 6.99 9.33 8.20
CA ASN A 24 8.34 9.14 8.71
C ASN A 24 9.10 8.05 7.94
N GLU A 25 10.39 7.92 8.26
CA GLU A 25 11.03 6.64 8.11
C GLU A 25 10.17 5.63 8.90
N HIS A 26 9.56 4.57 8.37
CA HIS A 26 8.73 3.60 9.12
C HIS A 26 7.25 3.93 9.26
N GLU A 27 6.75 5.07 8.78
CA GLU A 27 5.32 5.35 8.81
C GLU A 27 4.79 5.74 7.44
N LEU A 28 3.82 4.96 6.95
CA LEU A 28 3.10 5.17 5.71
C LEU A 28 1.67 5.56 6.04
N VAL A 29 1.24 6.71 5.56
CA VAL A 29 -0.07 7.28 5.83
C VAL A 29 -0.88 7.30 4.54
N LEU A 30 -2.08 6.75 4.60
CA LEU A 30 -3.05 6.83 3.51
C LEU A 30 -4.32 7.48 4.03
N GLU A 31 -4.70 8.60 3.44
CA GLU A 31 -6.00 9.23 3.71
C GLU A 31 -7.00 8.82 2.64
N LYS A 32 -8.02 8.06 3.01
CA LYS A 32 -9.06 7.60 2.10
C LYS A 32 -10.43 7.91 2.66
N LYS A 33 -11.26 8.62 1.88
CA LYS A 33 -12.64 9.03 2.25
C LYS A 33 -12.74 9.70 3.64
N GLY A 34 -11.75 10.49 4.03
CA GLY A 34 -11.69 11.15 5.34
C GLY A 34 -11.26 10.25 6.50
N GLN A 35 -10.82 9.01 6.23
CA GLN A 35 -10.19 8.13 7.21
C GLN A 35 -8.67 8.11 6.98
N ARG A 36 -7.90 8.41 8.02
CA ARG A 36 -6.44 8.33 8.01
C ARG A 36 -6.00 6.94 8.48
N HIS A 37 -5.44 6.15 7.58
CA HIS A 37 -4.82 4.87 7.88
C HIS A 37 -3.32 5.07 8.06
N VAL A 38 -2.82 4.74 9.25
CA VAL A 38 -1.39 4.83 9.58
C VAL A 38 -0.83 3.42 9.66
N PHE A 39 0.14 3.15 8.81
CA PHE A 39 0.81 1.87 8.70
C PHE A 39 2.25 2.01 9.16
N ARG A 40 2.62 1.23 10.17
CA ARG A 40 4.00 1.18 10.65
C ARG A 40 4.75 0.06 9.94
N CYS A 41 5.93 0.40 9.42
CA CYS A 41 6.79 -0.47 8.64
C CYS A 41 8.22 -0.35 9.15
N GLY A 42 8.52 -1.07 10.23
CA GLY A 42 9.89 -1.25 10.69
C GLY A 42 10.77 -1.96 9.64
N PRO A 43 12.10 -1.90 9.77
CA PRO A 43 12.99 -2.63 8.89
C PRO A 43 12.80 -4.14 9.11
N GLY A 44 12.48 -4.87 8.05
CA GLY A 44 12.14 -6.29 8.07
C GLY A 44 10.65 -6.61 8.30
N GLU A 45 9.81 -5.62 8.62
CA GLU A 45 8.37 -5.82 8.87
C GLU A 45 7.51 -5.65 7.62
N GLU A 46 8.15 -5.48 6.48
CA GLU A 46 7.48 -5.07 5.24
C GLU A 46 6.53 -6.16 4.73
N SER A 47 6.98 -7.41 4.78
CA SER A 47 6.15 -8.57 4.48
C SER A 47 4.93 -8.66 5.40
N ALA A 48 5.09 -8.33 6.68
CA ALA A 48 3.99 -8.33 7.64
C ALA A 48 2.99 -7.21 7.32
N LEU A 49 3.47 -6.02 6.96
CA LEU A 49 2.62 -4.91 6.55
C LEU A 49 1.85 -5.23 5.25
N LEU A 50 2.51 -5.83 4.25
CA LEU A 50 1.85 -6.27 3.01
C LEU A 50 0.77 -7.32 3.29
N ASN A 51 1.04 -8.26 4.19
CA ASN A 51 0.04 -9.26 4.59
C ASN A 51 -1.13 -8.62 5.34
N GLN A 52 -0.87 -7.64 6.21
CA GLN A 52 -1.91 -6.86 6.89
C GLN A 52 -2.76 -6.08 5.88
N LEU A 53 -2.15 -5.49 4.85
CA LEU A 53 -2.86 -4.80 3.78
C LEU A 53 -3.78 -5.75 3.01
N ALA A 54 -3.33 -6.96 2.71
CA ALA A 54 -4.16 -7.97 2.05
C ALA A 54 -5.39 -8.33 2.90
N LEU A 55 -5.22 -8.54 4.21
CA LEU A 55 -6.33 -8.78 5.14
C LEU A 55 -7.28 -7.59 5.24
N MET A 56 -6.75 -6.36 5.18
CA MET A 56 -7.54 -5.14 5.27
C MET A 56 -8.36 -4.84 4.01
N VAL A 57 -7.89 -5.28 2.83
CA VAL A 57 -8.64 -5.21 1.57
C VAL A 57 -9.70 -6.30 1.48
N ASP A 58 -9.46 -7.45 2.10
CA ASP A 58 -10.43 -8.55 2.16
C ASP A 58 -11.65 -8.20 3.03
N ASP A 59 -11.47 -7.31 4.02
CA ASP A 59 -12.56 -6.82 4.87
C ASP A 59 -13.36 -5.69 4.16
N PRO A 60 -14.63 -5.93 3.78
CA PRO A 60 -15.45 -4.96 3.05
C PRO A 60 -15.93 -3.79 3.92
N LYS A 61 -15.67 -3.79 5.23
CA LYS A 61 -15.96 -2.64 6.11
C LYS A 61 -14.82 -1.62 6.07
N ASN A 62 -13.64 -2.03 5.63
CA ASN A 62 -12.55 -1.14 5.35
C ASN A 62 -12.76 -0.45 4.00
N ASN A 63 -12.42 0.83 3.94
CA ASN A 63 -12.50 1.58 2.70
C ASN A 63 -11.32 1.31 1.76
N LEU A 64 -10.49 0.29 1.99
CA LEU A 64 -9.29 0.01 1.21
C LEU A 64 -9.60 -0.99 0.09
N ASP A 65 -9.16 -0.67 -1.13
CA ASP A 65 -9.28 -1.55 -2.28
C ASP A 65 -7.93 -2.19 -2.61
N TRP A 66 -7.97 -3.29 -3.36
CA TRP A 66 -6.78 -3.98 -3.87
C TRP A 66 -5.86 -3.05 -4.68
N PHE A 67 -6.43 -1.98 -5.28
CA PHE A 67 -5.67 -0.93 -5.95
C PHE A 67 -4.80 -0.13 -4.97
N ASP A 68 -5.36 0.31 -3.83
CA ASP A 68 -4.59 1.01 -2.82
C ASP A 68 -3.46 0.14 -2.29
N ALA A 69 -3.72 -1.14 -2.04
CA ALA A 69 -2.68 -2.08 -1.61
C ALA A 69 -1.56 -2.22 -2.64
N ALA A 70 -1.87 -2.25 -3.94
CA ALA A 70 -0.85 -2.28 -4.99
C ALA A 70 -0.02 -0.99 -5.02
N VAL A 71 -0.66 0.18 -4.88
CA VAL A 71 0.03 1.48 -4.82
C VAL A 71 0.91 1.59 -3.57
N LEU A 72 0.41 1.17 -2.41
CA LEU A 72 1.15 1.11 -1.14
C LEU A 72 2.39 0.20 -1.26
N SER A 73 2.21 -0.99 -1.85
CA SER A 73 3.29 -1.95 -2.10
C SER A 73 4.37 -1.37 -3.01
N HIS A 74 3.95 -0.66 -4.06
CA HIS A 74 4.86 0.01 -4.97
C HIS A 74 5.66 1.12 -4.26
N HIS A 75 4.98 1.95 -3.46
CA HIS A 75 5.65 3.00 -2.69
C HIS A 75 6.65 2.43 -1.66
N MET A 76 6.31 1.32 -1.01
CA MET A 76 7.23 0.55 -0.16
C MET A 76 8.46 0.11 -0.93
N GLY A 77 8.29 -0.51 -2.10
CA GLY A 77 9.39 -0.97 -2.94
C GLY A 77 10.32 0.16 -3.39
N LEU A 78 9.76 1.30 -3.83
CA LEU A 78 10.54 2.49 -4.22
C LEU A 78 11.40 3.02 -3.07
N ARG A 79 10.83 3.04 -1.86
CA ARG A 79 11.55 3.48 -0.66
C ARG A 79 12.70 2.54 -0.30
N MET A 80 12.47 1.22 -0.34
CA MET A 80 13.52 0.23 -0.06
C MET A 80 14.67 0.37 -1.04
N ARG A 81 14.33 0.51 -2.33
CA ARG A 81 15.31 0.69 -3.38
C ARG A 81 16.20 1.91 -3.10
N ARG A 82 15.60 3.05 -2.72
CA ARG A 82 16.35 4.25 -2.33
C ARG A 82 17.28 4.02 -1.12
N ARG A 83 16.81 3.30 -0.09
CA ARG A 83 17.65 2.95 1.09
C ARG A 83 18.80 2.02 0.73
N LEU A 84 18.59 1.08 -0.19
CA LEU A 84 19.65 0.19 -0.68
C LEU A 84 20.69 0.94 -1.51
N GLU A 85 20.28 1.95 -2.29
CA GLU A 85 21.18 2.81 -3.06
C GLU A 85 22.02 3.72 -2.13
N ASP A 86 21.43 4.26 -1.06
CA ASP A 86 22.12 5.08 -0.07
C ASP A 86 23.20 4.30 0.70
N LYS A 87 22.87 3.09 1.18
CA LYS A 87 23.83 2.16 1.80
C LYS A 87 24.91 1.63 0.86
N ARG A 88 24.80 1.87 -0.44
CA ARG A 88 25.76 1.46 -1.47
C ARG A 88 26.76 2.55 -1.83
N LYS A 89 26.65 3.74 -1.25
CA LYS A 89 27.61 4.82 -1.47
C LYS A 89 28.80 4.64 -0.51
N PRO A 90 30.04 4.61 -1.03
CA PRO A 90 31.25 4.42 -0.23
C PRO A 90 31.54 5.61 0.69
#